data_AF-A0A1W1DKQ6-F1
#
_entry.id   AF-A0A1W1DKQ6-F1
#
_cell.length_a   1.000
_cell.length_b   1.000
_cell.length_c   1.000
_cell.angle_alpha   90.00
_cell.angle_beta   90.00
_cell.angle_gamma   90.00
#
_symmetry.space_group_name_H-M   'P 1'
#
loop_
_entity.id
_entity.type
_entity.pdbx_description
1 polymer ?
#
loop_
_entity_poly.entity_id
_entity_poly.type
_entity_poly.pdbx_seq_one_letter_code
_entity_poly.pdbx_strand_id
1 'polypeptide(L)'
;MKMKYARSFEISLSDKHQPLFARLSEILKQNQGQCPVKLCYRVNDSKGEVPLTKDYFVIPNQQLIETVDTLLGDRVSKINYC
;
A
#
# COMPACT_ATOMS: atom_id res chain seq x y z
N MET A 1 -5.07 -20.01 -18.13
CA MET A 1 -5.26 -18.59 -17.72
C MET A 1 -4.03 -18.17 -16.92
N LYS A 2 -3.24 -17.20 -17.38
CA LYS A 2 -2.10 -16.68 -16.60
C LYS A 2 -2.66 -15.76 -15.51
N MET A 3 -2.93 -16.31 -14.32
CA MET A 3 -3.17 -15.50 -13.13
C MET A 3 -1.92 -14.65 -12.92
N LYS A 4 -2.02 -13.36 -13.22
CA LYS A 4 -0.99 -12.38 -12.86
C LYS A 4 -1.01 -12.29 -11.34
N TYR A 5 -0.18 -13.10 -10.68
CA TYR A 5 -0.05 -13.04 -9.24
C TYR A 5 0.47 -11.64 -8.89
N ALA A 6 -0.33 -10.88 -8.15
CA ALA A 6 0.13 -9.66 -7.52
C ALA A 6 1.26 -10.04 -6.55
N ARG A 7 2.48 -9.61 -6.88
CA ARG A 7 3.70 -9.93 -6.14
C ARG A 7 3.76 -9.12 -4.84
N SER A 8 3.38 -7.84 -4.90
CA SER A 8 3.29 -6.97 -3.73
C SER A 8 2.46 -5.73 -4.02
N PHE A 9 1.82 -5.19 -2.99
CA PHE A 9 1.15 -3.89 -3.01
C PHE A 9 2.12 -2.84 -2.49
N GLU A 10 2.52 -1.89 -3.33
CA GLU A 10 3.47 -0.84 -2.98
C GLU A 10 2.73 0.49 -2.75
N ILE A 11 2.97 1.14 -1.61
CA ILE A 11 2.35 2.41 -1.24
C ILE A 11 3.43 3.45 -1.00
N SER A 12 3.38 4.56 -1.71
CA SER A 12 4.34 5.66 -1.58
C SER A 12 3.87 6.70 -0.57
N LEU A 13 4.59 6.86 0.54
CA LEU A 13 4.24 7.77 1.61
C LEU A 13 5.27 8.89 1.72
N SER A 14 4.85 10.06 2.20
CA SER A 14 5.72 11.21 2.46
C SER A 14 5.31 11.84 3.80
N ASP A 15 6.01 12.88 4.27
CA ASP A 15 5.69 13.55 5.53
C ASP A 15 4.25 14.09 5.57
N LYS A 16 3.70 14.45 4.41
CA LYS A 16 2.30 14.90 4.30
C LYS A 16 1.29 13.81 4.67
N HIS A 17 1.68 12.55 4.55
CA HIS A 17 0.84 11.39 4.79
C HIS A 17 0.97 10.85 6.22
N GLN A 18 1.90 11.37 7.02
CA GLN A 18 2.13 10.98 8.42
C GLN A 18 0.83 10.95 9.27
N PRO A 19 -0.07 11.95 9.23
CA PRO A 19 -1.33 11.89 9.98
C PRO A 19 -2.32 10.83 9.43
N LEU A 20 -2.16 10.40 8.19
CA LEU A 20 -3.03 9.42 7.52
C LEU A 20 -2.59 7.97 7.76
N PHE A 21 -1.41 7.73 8.35
CA PHE A 21 -0.90 6.37 8.63
C PHE A 21 -1.86 5.55 9.49
N ALA A 22 -2.49 6.17 10.50
CA ALA A 22 -3.46 5.49 11.35
C ALA A 22 -4.65 4.96 10.52
N ARG A 23 -5.22 5.83 9.67
CA ARG A 23 -6.31 5.48 8.75
C ARG A 23 -5.89 4.44 7.72
N LEU A 24 -4.69 4.58 7.15
CA LEU A 24 -4.14 3.63 6.21
C LEU A 24 -4.01 2.24 6.85
N SER A 25 -3.49 2.17 8.07
CA SER A 25 -3.40 0.92 8.84
C SER A 25 -4.77 0.28 9.06
N GLU A 26 -5.82 1.06 9.37
CA GLU A 26 -7.18 0.54 9.49
C GLU A 26 -7.68 -0.06 8.17
N ILE A 27 -7.51 0.65 7.06
CA ILE A 27 -7.93 0.18 5.73
C ILE A 27 -7.22 -1.12 5.35
N LEU A 28 -5.90 -1.19 5.56
CA LEU A 28 -5.12 -2.41 5.28
C LEU A 28 -5.61 -3.59 6.13
N LYS A 29 -5.90 -3.36 7.42
CA LYS A 29 -6.44 -4.39 8.31
C LYS A 29 -7.86 -4.84 7.93
N GLN A 30 -8.68 -3.92 7.42
CA GLN A 30 -10.02 -4.26 6.93
C GLN A 30 -9.99 -5.07 5.63
N ASN A 31 -8.94 -4.91 4.82
CA ASN A 31 -8.79 -5.57 3.52
C ASN A 31 -7.79 -6.73 3.55
N GLN A 32 -7.77 -7.51 4.64
CA GLN A 32 -6.81 -8.60 4.82
C GLN A 32 -6.85 -9.65 3.71
N GLY A 33 -5.67 -10.09 3.27
CA GLY A 33 -5.52 -11.05 2.17
C GLY A 33 -4.16 -11.73 2.14
N GLN A 34 -3.69 -12.08 0.94
CA GLN A 34 -2.45 -12.84 0.75
C GLN A 34 -1.32 -12.02 0.10
N CYS A 35 -1.59 -10.79 -0.33
CA CYS A 35 -0.60 -9.96 -1.01
C CYS A 35 0.23 -9.15 0.00
N PRO A 36 1.56 -9.27 -0.02
CA PRO A 36 2.42 -8.50 0.87
C PRO A 36 2.38 -7.01 0.54
N VAL A 37 2.30 -6.17 1.56
CA VAL A 37 2.31 -4.72 1.43
C VAL A 37 3.71 -4.18 1.72
N LYS A 38 4.19 -3.26 0.87
CA LYS A 38 5.43 -2.52 1.03
C LYS A 38 5.14 -1.04 1.11
N LEU A 39 5.60 -0.39 2.17
CA LEU A 39 5.55 1.06 2.30
C LEU A 39 6.87 1.67 1.82
N CYS A 40 6.78 2.54 0.83
CA CYS A 40 7.90 3.33 0.32
C CYS A 40 7.79 4.74 0.90
N TYR A 41 8.51 5.02 1.98
CA TYR A 41 8.55 6.34 2.58
C TYR A 41 9.58 7.23 1.87
N ARG A 42 9.18 8.38 1.33
CA ARG A 42 10.05 9.33 0.64
C ARG A 42 9.95 10.71 1.29
N VAL A 43 11.08 11.22 1.76
CA VAL A 43 11.22 12.53 2.43
C VAL A 43 12.45 13.23 1.88
N ASN A 44 12.23 14.38 1.24
CA ASN A 44 13.27 15.10 0.49
C ASN A 44 14.00 14.13 -0.47
N ASP A 45 15.28 13.85 -0.22
CA ASP A 45 16.14 12.92 -0.99
C ASP A 45 16.24 11.50 -0.40
N SER A 46 15.65 11.27 0.78
CA SER A 46 15.70 9.97 1.44
C SER A 46 14.52 9.11 1.03
N LYS A 47 14.80 7.86 0.66
CA LYS A 47 13.81 6.82 0.40
C LYS A 47 14.05 5.65 1.36
N GLY A 48 13.05 5.32 2.16
CA GLY A 48 12.99 4.10 2.95
C GLY A 48 11.95 3.14 2.38
N GLU A 49 12.25 1.85 2.34
CA GLU A 49 11.28 0.80 2.05
C GLU A 49 11.06 -0.04 3.30
N VAL A 50 9.82 -0.15 3.73
CA VAL A 50 9.43 -0.94 4.90
C VAL A 50 8.41 -1.99 4.45
N PRO A 51 8.82 -3.26 4.34
CA PRO A 51 7.88 -4.36 4.15
C PRO A 51 7.04 -4.52 5.42
N LEU A 52 5.71 -4.59 5.26
CA LEU A 52 4.82 -4.83 6.40
C LEU A 52 4.74 -6.32 6.74
N THR A 53 4.39 -6.61 7.99
CA THR A 53 4.16 -7.98 8.47
C THR A 53 2.92 -8.60 7.85
N LYS A 54 2.76 -9.92 8.00
CA LYS A 54 1.63 -10.68 7.46
C LYS A 54 0.27 -10.19 7.92
N ASP A 55 0.19 -9.54 9.08
CA ASP A 55 -1.03 -8.94 9.63
C ASP A 55 -1.62 -7.83 8.75
N TYR A 56 -0.79 -7.26 7.88
CA TYR A 56 -1.14 -6.19 6.94
C TYR A 56 -1.18 -6.68 5.49
N PHE A 57 -1.15 -7.99 5.25
CA PHE A 57 -1.32 -8.49 3.90
C PHE A 57 -2.72 -8.19 3.42
N VAL A 58 -2.84 -7.77 2.17
CA VAL A 58 -4.12 -7.31 1.63
C VAL A 58 -4.57 -8.12 0.43
N ILE A 59 -5.84 -8.00 0.08
CA ILE A 59 -6.33 -8.45 -1.23
C ILE A 59 -6.03 -7.34 -2.24
N PRO A 60 -5.20 -7.59 -3.26
CA PRO A 60 -4.87 -6.60 -4.27
C PRO A 60 -6.08 -6.48 -5.22
N ASN A 61 -6.97 -5.54 -4.90
CA ASN A 61 -8.15 -5.23 -5.70
C ASN A 61 -8.16 -3.74 -6.07
N GLN A 62 -8.94 -3.40 -7.09
CA GLN A 62 -9.06 -2.02 -7.58
C GLN A 62 -9.64 -1.09 -6.49
N GLN A 63 -10.58 -1.60 -5.69
CA GLN A 63 -11.23 -0.85 -4.62
C GLN A 63 -10.22 -0.38 -3.54
N LEU A 64 -9.22 -1.21 -3.21
CA LEU A 64 -8.17 -0.88 -2.25
C LEU A 64 -7.25 0.20 -2.81
N ILE A 65 -6.87 0.10 -4.09
CA ILE A 65 -6.10 1.16 -4.78
C ILE A 65 -6.87 2.48 -4.67
N GLU A 66 -8.14 2.49 -5.07
CA GLU A 66 -8.96 3.69 -5.06
C GLU A 66 -9.16 4.25 -3.65
N THR A 67 -9.35 3.39 -2.65
CA THR A 67 -9.49 3.81 -1.25
C THR A 67 -8.20 4.44 -0.73
N VAL A 68 -7.04 3.83 -1.02
CA VAL A 68 -5.73 4.34 -0.58
C VAL A 68 -5.37 5.63 -1.31
N ASP A 69 -5.59 5.70 -2.62
CA ASP A 69 -5.33 6.90 -3.42
C ASP A 69 -6.28 8.04 -3.02
N THR A 70 -7.55 7.75 -2.71
CA THR A 70 -8.51 8.76 -2.22
C THR A 70 -8.11 9.26 -0.82
N LEU A 71 -7.66 8.37 0.06
CA LEU A 71 -7.22 8.76 1.40
C LEU A 71 -5.98 9.66 1.34
N LEU A 72 -5.01 9.27 0.52
CA LEU A 72 -3.71 9.93 0.43
C LEU A 72 -3.71 11.12 -0.54
N GLY A 73 -4.78 11.28 -1.33
CA GLY A 73 -4.98 12.41 -2.26
C GLY A 73 -4.09 12.38 -3.50
N ASP A 74 -3.26 11.34 -3.65
CA ASP A 74 -2.28 11.17 -4.71
C ASP A 74 -2.30 9.69 -5.18
N ARG A 75 -1.92 9.43 -6.45
CA ARG A 75 -1.76 8.06 -6.99
C ARG A 75 -0.51 7.39 -6.45
N VAL A 76 -0.54 7.09 -5.16
CA VAL A 76 0.62 6.58 -4.41
C VAL A 76 0.61 5.08 -4.27
N SER A 77 -0.52 4.43 -4.55
CA SER A 77 -0.63 2.97 -4.48
C SER A 77 -0.48 2.33 -5.86
N LYS A 78 0.25 1.23 -5.92
CA LYS A 78 0.38 0.40 -7.13
C LYS A 78 0.48 -1.07 -6.77
N ILE A 79 -0.18 -1.91 -7.56
CA ILE A 79 0.00 -3.36 -7.47
C ILE A 79 1.13 -3.75 -8.42
N ASN A 80 2.15 -4.40 -7.90
CA ASN A 80 3.22 -4.97 -8.69
C ASN A 80 2.82 -6.38 -9.13
N TYR A 81 2.73 -6.61 -10.43
CA TYR A 81 2.34 -7.91 -11.01
C TYR A 81 3.57 -8.62 -11.57
N CYS A 82 3.66 -9.92 -11.28
CA CYS A 82 4.73 -10.77 -11.79
C CYS A 82 4.45 -11.32 -13.19
#